data_AF-U5BS06-F1
#
_entry.id   AF-U5BS06-F1
#
_cell.length_a   1.000
_cell.length_b   1.000
_cell.length_c   1.000
_cell.angle_alpha   90.00
_cell.angle_beta   90.00
_cell.angle_gamma   90.00
#
_symmetry.space_group_name_H-M   'P 1'
#
loop_
_entity.id
_entity.type
_entity.pdbx_description
1 polymer ?
#
loop_
_entity_poly.entity_id
_entity_poly.type
_entity_poly.pdbx_seq_one_letter_code
_entity_poly.pdbx_strand_id
1 'polypeptide(L)'
;MKKTIIAIASIGILASCTNEKSIEERYLYEGDKIVDIETGDEYFMEDSLGFTLIHKDGSKEQVAFDDTPFFETNLSDEYVKTWKENIAEREEKLLLEKKEKFQAARKARYSDLDNEALMAKFQKAHQEKVEITLQMDMIAELIDREVIATEDAPGLLEIDIEFIDLDFNIEEADEN
;
A
#
# COMPACT_ATOMS: atom_id res chain seq x y z
N MET A 1 -12.72 -19.67 71.68
CA MET A 1 -12.81 -20.18 70.29
C MET A 1 -11.43 -20.11 69.64
N LYS A 2 -11.05 -21.22 68.99
CA LYS A 2 -9.99 -21.47 68.00
C LYS A 2 -8.76 -20.52 67.89
N LYS A 3 -7.62 -21.16 68.13
CA LYS A 3 -6.24 -20.86 67.71
C LYS A 3 -6.17 -20.31 66.26
N THR A 4 -5.30 -19.34 65.99
CA THR A 4 -4.23 -19.49 64.97
C THR A 4 -3.11 -18.48 65.20
N ILE A 5 -1.90 -19.00 65.37
CA ILE A 5 -0.61 -18.30 65.26
C ILE A 5 -0.35 -18.11 63.76
N ILE A 6 0.08 -16.93 63.31
CA ILE A 6 0.90 -16.83 62.10
C ILE A 6 2.16 -16.06 62.46
N ALA A 7 3.20 -16.85 62.72
CA ALA A 7 4.58 -16.42 62.72
C ALA A 7 5.05 -16.27 61.27
N ILE A 8 5.76 -15.18 61.01
CA ILE A 8 6.94 -15.01 60.15
C ILE A 8 7.08 -16.00 58.99
N ALA A 9 6.91 -15.48 57.77
CA ALA A 9 7.62 -15.95 56.59
C ALA A 9 8.19 -14.74 55.85
N SER A 10 9.31 -14.23 56.39
CA SER A 10 10.32 -13.59 55.57
C SER A 10 10.86 -14.65 54.62
N ILE A 11 10.27 -14.79 53.43
CA ILE A 11 10.88 -15.52 52.32
C ILE A 11 10.95 -14.52 51.17
N GLY A 12 12.19 -14.09 50.93
CA GLY A 12 12.50 -13.09 49.93
C GLY A 12 12.06 -13.49 48.53
N ILE A 13 11.67 -12.46 47.78
CA ILE A 13 11.96 -12.39 46.36
C ILE A 13 12.75 -11.08 46.16
N LEU A 14 13.92 -11.05 46.81
CA LEU A 14 15.11 -10.44 46.24
C LEU A 14 15.78 -11.49 45.33
N ALA A 15 15.00 -11.99 44.36
CA ALA A 15 15.51 -12.54 43.12
C ALA A 15 15.26 -11.40 42.12
N SER A 16 16.20 -10.50 41.80
CA SER A 16 17.41 -10.80 41.04
C SER A 16 17.34 -12.15 40.31
N CYS A 17 16.35 -12.30 39.44
CA CYS A 17 16.58 -13.01 38.19
C CYS A 17 16.70 -11.94 37.11
N THR A 18 17.95 -11.58 36.83
CA THR A 18 18.45 -11.20 35.50
C THR A 18 18.04 -12.26 34.48
N ASN A 19 16.74 -12.39 34.21
CA ASN A 19 16.30 -12.91 32.94
C ASN A 19 16.36 -11.68 32.04
N GLU A 20 17.44 -11.56 31.27
CA GLU A 20 17.34 -10.78 30.03
C GLU A 20 16.06 -11.25 29.35
N LYS A 21 15.10 -10.34 29.17
CA LYS A 21 13.92 -10.62 28.36
C LYS A 21 14.41 -11.18 27.03
N SER A 22 13.73 -12.19 26.49
CA SER A 22 14.05 -12.62 25.14
C SER A 22 13.82 -11.45 24.18
N ILE A 23 14.45 -11.49 23.00
CA ILE A 23 14.30 -10.42 22.00
C ILE A 23 12.80 -10.22 21.69
N GLU A 24 12.03 -11.30 21.63
CA GLU A 24 10.58 -11.28 21.38
C GLU A 24 9.76 -10.70 22.54
N GLU A 25 10.28 -10.70 23.76
CA GLU A 25 9.63 -10.09 24.94
C GLU A 25 10.02 -8.63 25.14
N ARG A 26 11.16 -8.21 24.58
CA ARG A 26 11.66 -6.84 24.67
C ARG A 26 11.16 -5.97 23.51
N TYR A 27 11.10 -6.52 22.31
CA TYR A 27 10.70 -5.81 21.10
C TYR A 27 9.31 -6.28 20.69
N LEU A 28 8.34 -5.36 20.69
CA LEU A 28 6.95 -5.66 20.32
C LEU A 28 6.59 -5.04 18.98
N TYR A 29 5.87 -5.82 18.18
CA TYR A 29 5.25 -5.32 16.97
C TYR A 29 3.99 -4.51 17.32
N GLU A 30 3.97 -3.24 16.92
CA GLU A 30 2.85 -2.32 17.10
C GLU A 30 2.49 -1.66 15.76
N GLY A 31 1.60 -2.28 14.99
CA GLY A 31 1.08 -1.69 13.77
C GLY A 31 2.11 -1.65 12.65
N ASP A 32 2.79 -0.52 12.45
CA ASP A 32 3.80 -0.31 11.42
C ASP A 32 5.23 -0.16 11.98
N LYS A 33 5.40 -0.38 13.28
CA LYS A 33 6.69 -0.24 13.98
C LYS A 33 6.97 -1.40 14.93
N ILE A 34 8.24 -1.54 15.29
CA ILE A 34 8.72 -2.36 16.40
C ILE A 34 9.12 -1.41 17.53
N VAL A 35 8.65 -1.67 18.75
CA VAL A 35 8.92 -0.84 19.92
C VAL A 35 9.79 -1.62 20.91
N ASP A 36 10.93 -1.05 21.30
CA ASP A 36 11.71 -1.53 22.44
C ASP A 36 11.04 -1.07 23.74
N ILE A 37 10.46 -2.00 24.48
CA ILE A 37 9.72 -1.70 25.72
C ILE A 37 10.65 -1.14 26.82
N GLU A 38 11.95 -1.44 26.77
CA GLU A 38 12.89 -1.01 27.81
C GLU A 38 13.34 0.46 27.62
N THR A 39 13.63 0.84 26.38
CA THR A 39 14.14 2.18 26.04
C THR A 39 13.01 3.13 25.64
N GLY A 40 11.93 2.59 25.06
CA GLY A 40 10.88 3.34 24.38
C GLY A 40 11.25 3.75 22.96
N ASP A 41 12.30 3.16 22.38
CA ASP A 41 12.74 3.46 21.03
C ASP A 41 11.87 2.72 20.00
N GLU A 42 11.60 3.38 18.88
CA GLU A 42 10.69 2.91 17.84
C GLU A 42 11.45 2.69 16.53
N TYR A 43 11.35 1.49 15.98
CA TYR A 43 11.95 1.10 14.71
C TYR A 43 10.84 1.01 13.67
N PHE A 44 10.95 1.77 12.59
CA PHE A 44 10.00 1.70 11.49
C PHE A 44 10.71 1.70 10.15
N MET A 45 10.18 0.96 9.18
CA MET A 45 10.75 0.81 7.87
C MET A 45 10.02 1.71 6.87
N GLU A 46 10.71 2.75 6.40
CA GLU A 46 10.19 3.70 5.42
C GLU A 46 10.41 3.21 3.98
N ASP A 47 11.53 2.52 3.74
CA ASP A 47 11.93 1.94 2.47
C ASP A 47 12.69 0.62 2.67
N SER A 48 13.10 -0.03 1.57
CA SER A 48 13.82 -1.31 1.65
C SER A 48 15.28 -1.19 2.11
N LEU A 49 15.77 0.01 2.43
CA LEU A 49 17.18 0.26 2.72
C LEU A 49 17.52 0.05 4.21
N GLY A 50 16.53 0.08 5.10
CA GLY A 50 16.75 -0.14 6.54
C GLY A 50 15.63 0.38 7.42
N PHE A 51 15.91 0.41 8.72
CA PHE A 51 15.01 0.97 9.72
C PHE A 51 15.39 2.41 10.04
N THR A 52 14.39 3.27 10.13
CA THR A 52 14.52 4.51 10.85
C THR A 52 14.22 4.25 12.33
N LEU A 53 15.20 4.51 13.17
CA LEU A 53 15.09 4.46 14.62
C LEU A 53 14.68 5.84 15.13
N ILE A 54 13.60 5.92 15.89
CA ILE A 54 13.19 7.10 16.66
C ILE A 54 13.48 6.82 18.11
N HIS A 55 14.42 7.57 18.68
CA HIS A 55 14.68 7.48 20.11
C HIS A 55 13.57 8.17 20.91
N LYS A 56 13.44 7.82 22.18
CA LYS A 56 12.47 8.45 23.09
C LYS A 56 12.56 9.97 23.20
N ASP A 57 13.74 10.56 22.94
CA ASP A 57 13.94 12.01 22.93
C ASP A 57 13.51 12.69 21.61
N GLY A 58 13.04 11.89 20.63
CA GLY A 58 12.60 12.32 19.31
C GLY A 58 13.71 12.44 18.27
N SER A 59 14.97 12.17 18.63
CA SER A 59 16.05 12.07 17.67
C SER A 59 15.87 10.86 16.76
N LYS A 60 16.37 10.95 15.52
CA LYS A 60 16.20 9.92 14.50
C LYS A 60 17.53 9.52 13.90
N GLU A 61 17.71 8.23 13.65
CA GLU A 61 18.84 7.69 12.90
C GLU A 61 18.41 6.58 11.95
N GLN A 62 19.25 6.32 10.93
CA GLN A 62 19.06 5.20 10.01
C GLN A 62 19.95 4.05 10.44
N VAL A 63 19.35 2.88 10.59
CA VAL A 63 20.00 1.65 11.01
C VAL A 63 19.78 0.62 9.90
N ALA A 64 20.86 -0.02 9.46
CA ALA A 64 20.75 -1.10 8.48
C ALA A 64 19.94 -2.27 9.07
N PHE A 65 19.23 -3.00 8.22
CA PHE A 65 18.35 -4.09 8.68
C PHE A 65 19.11 -5.16 9.47
N ASP A 66 20.32 -5.50 9.01
CA ASP A 66 21.24 -6.46 9.60
C ASP A 66 21.92 -5.97 10.89
N ASP A 67 21.92 -4.65 11.13
CA ASP A 67 22.45 -4.05 12.37
C ASP A 67 21.40 -3.99 13.49
N THR A 68 20.15 -4.41 13.23
CA THR A 68 19.09 -4.35 14.24
C THR A 68 19.22 -5.46 15.29
N PRO A 69 18.88 -5.20 16.57
CA PRO A 69 18.98 -6.20 17.64
C PRO A 69 18.06 -7.43 17.48
N PHE A 70 17.08 -7.33 16.57
CA PHE A 70 16.11 -8.37 16.27
C PHE A 70 16.28 -8.98 14.88
N PHE A 71 17.41 -8.72 14.20
CA PHE A 71 17.76 -9.39 12.95
C PHE A 71 17.84 -10.92 13.12
N GLU A 72 17.43 -11.67 12.10
CA GLU A 72 17.33 -13.15 12.10
C GLU A 72 16.37 -13.73 13.16
N THR A 73 15.45 -12.91 13.68
CA THR A 73 14.40 -13.39 14.59
C THR A 73 13.05 -13.49 13.88
N ASN A 74 12.15 -14.28 14.46
CA ASN A 74 10.77 -14.39 13.97
C ASN A 74 10.07 -13.01 13.93
N LEU A 75 10.44 -12.10 14.85
CA LEU A 75 9.91 -10.74 14.88
C LEU A 75 10.30 -9.96 13.62
N SER A 76 11.56 -10.06 13.19
CA SER A 76 12.00 -9.39 11.95
C SER A 76 11.33 -9.96 10.70
N ASP A 77 11.10 -11.28 10.66
CA ASP A 77 10.45 -11.94 9.52
C ASP A 77 8.97 -11.55 9.41
N GLU A 78 8.25 -11.54 10.54
CA GLU A 78 6.86 -11.13 10.62
C GLU A 78 6.70 -9.65 10.25
N TYR A 79 7.57 -8.79 10.78
CA TYR A 79 7.59 -7.36 10.46
C TYR A 79 7.79 -7.12 8.96
N VAL A 80 8.81 -7.74 8.36
CA VAL A 80 9.09 -7.57 6.93
C VAL A 80 7.94 -8.09 6.07
N LYS A 81 7.31 -9.20 6.47
CA LYS A 81 6.14 -9.73 5.77
C LYS A 81 4.99 -8.73 5.80
N THR A 82 4.60 -8.24 6.97
CA THR A 82 3.47 -7.30 7.07
C THR A 82 3.80 -5.94 6.45
N TRP A 83 5.05 -5.48 6.53
CA TRP A 83 5.49 -4.28 5.83
C TRP A 83 5.31 -4.40 4.31
N LYS A 84 5.68 -5.55 3.72
CA LYS A 84 5.46 -5.81 2.28
C LYS A 84 3.97 -5.83 1.92
N GLU A 85 3.15 -6.48 2.73
CA GLU A 85 1.69 -6.52 2.53
C GLU A 85 1.10 -5.10 2.58
N ASN A 86 1.48 -4.31 3.57
CA ASN A 86 1.03 -2.92 3.72
C ASN A 86 1.50 -2.03 2.56
N ILE A 87 2.72 -2.21 2.05
CA ILE A 87 3.18 -1.47 0.88
C ILE A 87 2.38 -1.85 -0.36
N ALA A 88 2.16 -3.13 -0.60
CA ALA A 88 1.37 -3.60 -1.73
C ALA A 88 -0.05 -3.01 -1.70
N GLU A 89 -0.71 -3.03 -0.54
CA GLU A 89 -2.04 -2.43 -0.35
C GLU A 89 -2.03 -0.91 -0.61
N ARG A 90 -1.01 -0.20 -0.10
CA ARG A 90 -0.85 1.25 -0.35
C ARG A 90 -0.61 1.56 -1.82
N GLU A 91 0.21 0.76 -2.50
CA GLU A 91 0.49 0.91 -3.93
C GLU A 91 -0.77 0.67 -4.77
N GLU A 92 -1.53 -0.37 -4.46
CA GLU A 92 -2.81 -0.68 -5.11
C GLU A 92 -3.82 0.45 -4.91
N LYS A 93 -3.98 0.94 -3.67
CA LYS A 93 -4.84 2.07 -3.38
C LYS A 93 -4.42 3.34 -4.12
N LEU A 94 -3.13 3.65 -4.16
CA LEU A 94 -2.60 4.80 -4.89
C LEU A 94 -2.82 4.66 -6.40
N LEU A 95 -2.72 3.45 -6.94
CA LEU A 95 -3.02 3.17 -8.34
C LEU A 95 -4.50 3.40 -8.63
N LEU A 96 -5.40 2.89 -7.78
CA LEU A 96 -6.84 3.09 -7.90
C LEU A 96 -7.20 4.59 -7.85
N GLU A 97 -6.72 5.33 -6.85
CA GLU A 97 -6.96 6.77 -6.73
C GLU A 97 -6.45 7.55 -7.94
N LYS A 98 -5.32 7.15 -8.53
CA LYS A 98 -4.80 7.76 -9.75
C LYS A 98 -5.70 7.43 -10.94
N LYS A 99 -6.12 6.17 -11.11
CA LYS A 99 -7.04 5.74 -12.19
C LYS A 99 -8.35 6.54 -12.12
N GLU A 100 -8.96 6.66 -10.95
CA GLU A 100 -10.19 7.45 -10.74
C GLU A 100 -10.01 8.92 -11.12
N LYS A 101 -8.89 9.53 -10.72
CA LYS A 101 -8.57 10.92 -11.11
C LYS A 101 -8.44 11.09 -12.61
N PHE A 102 -7.81 10.13 -13.30
CA PHE A 102 -7.69 10.16 -14.76
C PHE A 102 -9.05 10.02 -15.44
N GLN A 103 -9.89 9.10 -14.99
CA GLN A 103 -11.27 8.95 -15.50
C GLN A 103 -12.11 10.20 -15.26
N ALA A 104 -12.07 10.77 -14.06
CA ALA A 104 -12.80 12.00 -13.75
C ALA A 104 -12.34 13.18 -14.63
N ALA A 105 -11.03 13.30 -14.87
CA ALA A 105 -10.48 14.32 -15.76
C ALA A 105 -10.90 14.11 -17.22
N ARG A 106 -10.97 12.84 -17.68
CA ARG A 106 -11.45 12.48 -19.02
C ARG A 106 -12.94 12.84 -19.19
N LYS A 107 -13.79 12.41 -18.26
CA LYS A 107 -15.23 12.75 -18.25
C LYS A 107 -15.45 14.25 -18.26
N ALA A 108 -14.68 15.01 -17.48
CA ALA A 108 -14.74 16.46 -17.47
C ALA A 108 -14.29 17.09 -18.81
N ARG A 109 -13.32 16.50 -19.51
CA ARG A 109 -12.85 16.99 -20.82
C ARG A 109 -13.93 16.88 -21.91
N TYR A 110 -14.78 15.87 -21.83
CA TYR A 110 -15.81 15.56 -22.83
C TYR A 110 -17.24 15.78 -22.32
N SER A 111 -17.43 16.43 -21.17
CA SER A 111 -18.75 16.63 -20.54
C SER A 111 -19.73 17.40 -21.42
N ASP A 112 -19.21 18.31 -22.24
CA ASP A 112 -20.01 19.18 -23.11
C ASP A 112 -20.35 18.54 -24.47
N LEU A 113 -19.85 17.32 -24.73
CA LEU A 113 -20.11 16.59 -25.96
C LEU A 113 -21.08 15.44 -25.68
N ASP A 114 -22.11 15.30 -26.52
CA ASP A 114 -22.90 14.08 -26.58
C ASP A 114 -22.13 12.95 -27.29
N ASN A 115 -22.71 11.74 -27.29
CA ASN A 115 -22.06 10.55 -27.84
C ASN A 115 -21.79 10.68 -29.35
N GLU A 116 -22.70 11.29 -30.11
CA GLU A 116 -22.55 11.49 -31.55
C GLU A 116 -21.45 12.51 -31.86
N ALA A 117 -21.42 13.63 -31.13
CA ALA A 117 -20.41 14.67 -31.26
C ALA A 117 -19.02 14.17 -30.86
N LEU A 118 -18.92 13.35 -29.80
CA LEU A 118 -17.67 12.73 -29.39
C LEU A 118 -17.16 11.73 -30.42
N MET A 119 -18.04 10.88 -30.97
CA MET A 119 -17.69 9.94 -32.05
C MET A 119 -17.23 10.68 -33.32
N ALA A 120 -17.95 11.74 -33.72
CA ALA A 120 -17.56 12.56 -34.86
C ALA A 120 -16.21 13.26 -34.64
N LYS A 121 -15.95 13.72 -33.41
CA LYS A 121 -14.66 14.30 -33.02
C LYS A 121 -13.53 13.27 -33.09
N PHE A 122 -13.76 12.04 -32.62
CA PHE A 122 -12.82 10.93 -32.77
C PHE A 122 -12.52 10.64 -34.24
N GLN A 123 -13.55 10.43 -35.07
CA GLN A 123 -13.38 10.12 -36.50
C GLN A 123 -12.59 11.21 -37.23
N LYS A 124 -12.88 12.48 -36.93
CA LYS A 124 -12.13 13.60 -37.48
C LYS A 124 -10.67 13.57 -37.04
N ALA A 125 -10.40 13.38 -35.75
CA ALA A 125 -9.03 13.30 -35.24
C ALA A 125 -8.23 12.13 -35.84
N HIS A 126 -8.90 11.00 -36.07
CA HIS A 126 -8.32 9.84 -36.73
C HIS A 126 -7.98 10.13 -38.20
N GLN A 127 -8.92 10.71 -38.95
CA GLN A 127 -8.70 11.13 -40.35
C GLN A 127 -7.56 12.17 -40.47
N GLU A 128 -7.47 13.09 -39.52
CA GLU A 128 -6.43 14.12 -39.45
C GLU A 128 -5.10 13.60 -38.89
N LYS A 129 -5.02 12.31 -38.49
CA LYS A 129 -3.84 11.67 -37.90
C LYS A 129 -3.30 12.44 -36.68
N VAL A 130 -4.21 12.91 -35.83
CA VAL A 130 -3.86 13.53 -34.55
C VAL A 130 -3.15 12.50 -33.65
N GLU A 131 -2.40 12.95 -32.66
CA GLU A 131 -1.71 12.10 -31.69
C GLU A 131 -2.58 10.93 -31.18
N ILE A 132 -2.05 9.70 -31.25
CA ILE A 132 -2.77 8.47 -30.90
C ILE A 132 -3.27 8.49 -29.46
N THR A 133 -2.53 9.14 -28.55
CA THR A 133 -2.92 9.28 -27.14
C THR A 133 -4.24 10.04 -26.97
N LEU A 134 -4.48 11.07 -27.79
CA LEU A 134 -5.74 11.80 -27.78
C LEU A 134 -6.88 10.96 -28.38
N GLN A 135 -6.59 10.19 -29.42
CA GLN A 135 -7.55 9.27 -30.02
C GLN A 135 -7.97 8.19 -29.02
N MET A 136 -7.01 7.59 -28.31
CA MET A 136 -7.26 6.61 -27.24
C MET A 136 -8.07 7.21 -26.09
N ASP A 137 -7.81 8.46 -25.70
CA ASP A 137 -8.58 9.14 -24.65
C ASP A 137 -10.05 9.34 -25.03
N MET A 138 -10.34 9.65 -26.30
CA MET A 138 -11.73 9.75 -26.80
C MET A 138 -12.41 8.38 -26.89
N ILE A 139 -11.68 7.36 -27.36
CA ILE A 139 -12.17 5.97 -27.41
C ILE A 139 -12.48 5.44 -26.01
N ALA A 140 -11.60 5.70 -25.04
CA ALA A 140 -11.82 5.30 -23.65
C ALA A 140 -13.09 5.97 -23.06
N GLU A 141 -13.34 7.24 -23.38
CA GLU A 141 -14.60 7.89 -22.97
C GLU A 141 -15.82 7.29 -23.67
N LEU A 142 -15.71 6.91 -24.95
CA LEU A 142 -16.80 6.25 -25.68
C LEU A 142 -17.09 4.85 -25.12
N ILE A 143 -16.08 4.13 -24.64
CA ILE A 143 -16.22 2.86 -23.91
C ILE A 143 -16.91 3.09 -22.57
N ASP A 144 -16.45 4.06 -21.78
CA ASP A 144 -17.03 4.42 -20.47
C ASP A 144 -18.51 4.82 -20.58
N ARG A 145 -18.94 5.30 -21.76
CA ARG A 145 -20.34 5.66 -22.07
C ARG A 145 -21.14 4.54 -22.74
N GLU A 146 -20.57 3.34 -22.85
CA GLU A 146 -21.17 2.16 -23.49
C GLU A 146 -21.54 2.39 -24.97
N VAL A 147 -20.85 3.31 -25.66
CA VAL A 147 -21.09 3.61 -27.08
C VAL A 147 -20.37 2.61 -27.99
N ILE A 148 -19.21 2.15 -27.56
CA ILE A 148 -18.39 1.14 -28.25
C ILE A 148 -17.94 0.09 -27.24
N ALA A 149 -17.76 -1.15 -27.69
CA ALA A 149 -17.19 -2.20 -26.86
C ALA A 149 -15.65 -2.09 -26.85
N THR A 150 -15.02 -2.48 -25.74
CA THR A 150 -13.55 -2.48 -25.60
C THR A 150 -12.87 -3.30 -26.69
N GLU A 151 -13.50 -4.41 -27.11
CA GLU A 151 -13.04 -5.29 -28.19
C GLU A 151 -13.03 -4.63 -29.58
N ASP A 152 -13.83 -3.59 -29.81
CA ASP A 152 -13.88 -2.85 -31.07
C ASP A 152 -12.81 -1.75 -31.16
N ALA A 153 -12.25 -1.34 -30.02
CA ALA A 153 -11.29 -0.24 -29.94
C ALA A 153 -10.01 -0.43 -30.77
N PRO A 154 -9.36 -1.62 -30.81
CA PRO A 154 -8.22 -1.86 -31.69
C PRO A 154 -8.53 -1.62 -33.16
N GLY A 155 -9.70 -2.08 -33.61
CA GLY A 155 -10.16 -1.91 -34.98
C GLY A 155 -10.42 -0.44 -35.32
N LEU A 156 -10.99 0.32 -34.38
CA LEU A 156 -11.25 1.75 -34.56
C LEU A 156 -9.97 2.59 -34.55
N LEU A 157 -8.99 2.22 -33.73
CA LEU A 157 -7.70 2.92 -33.62
C LEU A 157 -6.69 2.50 -34.69
N GLU A 158 -6.96 1.44 -35.44
CA GLU A 158 -6.04 0.82 -36.41
C GLU A 158 -4.70 0.42 -35.77
N ILE A 159 -4.75 -0.09 -34.53
CA ILE A 159 -3.56 -0.55 -33.79
C ILE A 159 -3.72 -2.02 -33.39
N ASP A 160 -2.59 -2.73 -33.28
CA ASP A 160 -2.60 -4.11 -32.83
C ASP A 160 -3.05 -4.20 -31.37
N ILE A 161 -3.84 -5.24 -31.05
CA ILE A 161 -4.43 -5.46 -29.73
C ILE A 161 -3.39 -5.55 -28.60
N GLU A 162 -2.16 -5.96 -28.94
CA GLU A 162 -1.03 -6.06 -27.99
C GLU A 162 -0.57 -4.70 -27.43
N PHE A 163 -0.99 -3.58 -28.03
CA PHE A 163 -0.64 -2.23 -27.59
C PHE A 163 -1.76 -1.52 -26.82
N ILE A 164 -2.88 -2.20 -26.58
CA ILE A 164 -4.07 -1.64 -25.95
C ILE A 164 -4.24 -2.22 -24.56
N ASP A 165 -3.83 -1.44 -23.56
CA ASP A 165 -4.36 -1.55 -22.20
C ASP A 165 -5.39 -0.44 -22.01
N LEU A 166 -6.64 -0.72 -22.39
CA LEU A 166 -7.79 0.15 -22.15
C LEU A 166 -8.53 -0.23 -20.87
N ASP A 167 -7.97 -1.16 -20.09
CA ASP A 167 -8.61 -1.69 -18.89
C ASP A 167 -8.43 -0.72 -17.71
N PHE A 168 -9.16 0.38 -17.83
CA PHE A 168 -9.44 1.28 -16.72
C PHE A 168 -10.69 0.85 -15.96
N ASN A 169 -11.34 -0.27 -16.33
CA ASN A 169 -12.44 -0.79 -15.54
C ASN A 169 -11.93 -1.26 -14.19
N ILE A 170 -12.57 -0.78 -13.15
CA ILE A 170 -12.46 -1.35 -11.81
C ILE A 170 -13.20 -2.68 -11.92
N GLU A 171 -12.52 -3.74 -12.31
CA GLU A 171 -12.90 -5.03 -11.75
C GLU A 171 -12.60 -4.89 -10.25
N GLU A 172 -13.64 -4.69 -9.44
CA GLU A 172 -13.56 -5.04 -8.03
C GLU A 172 -13.03 -6.46 -8.02
N ALA A 173 -11.82 -6.65 -7.48
CA ALA A 173 -11.27 -7.98 -7.34
C ALA A 173 -12.34 -8.82 -6.62
N ASP A 174 -12.89 -9.80 -7.32
CA ASP A 174 -13.88 -10.71 -6.77
C ASP A 174 -13.36 -11.21 -5.41
N GLU A 175 -14.06 -10.85 -4.34
CA GLU A 175 -13.86 -11.44 -3.01
C GLU A 175 -14.17 -12.95 -3.12
N ASN A 176 -13.17 -13.77 -3.44
CA ASN A 176 -13.22 -15.23 -3.29
C ASN A 176 -11.98 -15.76 -2.57
#